data_AF-A0A1Y0CX35-F1
#
_entry.id   AF-A0A1Y0CX35-F1
#
_cell.length_a   1.000
_cell.length_b   1.000
_cell.length_c   1.000
_cell.angle_alpha   90.00
_cell.angle_beta   90.00
_cell.angle_gamma   90.00
#
_symmetry.space_group_name_H-M   'P 1'
#
loop_
_entity.id
_entity.type
_entity.pdbx_description
1 polymer ?
#
loop_
_entity_poly.entity_id
_entity_poly.type
_entity_poly.pdbx_seq_one_letter_code
_entity_poly.pdbx_strand_id
1 'polypeptide(L)'
;MILATLSGMLNAINRRRKPVSRMPNSLFIKSAALTLALLLLSGCGKDANNSLLLLSGSEPAELARSHLAAATLEQHDFSVTIEEARLGQIWQRLWAGKGDASVTVWLPEASAPFVERFFDRLDDLGAIDQGLAQESRLNLNHDKPHVLVRRSLAQEAPAALAVLSNLHWQAEDIEQLIEYWQDTQDWSVAAQTWLAEQAANAPVNG
;
A
#
# COMPACT_ATOMS: atom_id res chain seq x y z
N MET A 1 -44.99 45.49 6.94
CA MET A 1 -44.49 44.11 7.10
C MET A 1 -44.85 43.66 8.52
N ILE A 2 -46.12 43.30 8.80
CA ILE A 2 -46.68 41.93 8.79
C ILE A 2 -45.81 40.98 9.66
N LEU A 3 -46.09 40.85 10.96
CA LEU A 3 -46.99 39.88 11.65
C LEU A 3 -46.55 38.41 11.53
N ALA A 4 -46.21 37.78 12.67
CA ALA A 4 -46.50 36.38 13.08
C ALA A 4 -45.49 35.91 14.15
N THR A 5 -45.79 35.12 15.19
CA THR A 5 -47.02 34.46 15.66
C THR A 5 -46.77 33.91 17.08
N LEU A 6 -47.83 34.00 17.91
CA LEU A 6 -48.35 33.07 18.94
C LEU A 6 -47.41 32.51 20.04
N SER A 7 -47.72 32.74 21.32
CA SER A 7 -48.74 32.03 22.15
C SER A 7 -48.29 30.60 22.51
N GLY A 8 -48.24 30.13 23.76
CA GLY A 8 -48.72 30.66 25.02
C GLY A 8 -48.67 29.56 26.09
N MET A 9 -49.13 29.93 27.30
CA MET A 9 -49.64 29.08 28.38
C MET A 9 -48.61 28.25 29.16
N LEU A 10 -48.28 28.63 30.41
CA LEU A 10 -49.03 28.36 31.64
C LEU A 10 -49.46 26.89 31.82
N ASN A 11 -48.80 26.21 32.76
CA ASN A 11 -49.38 25.57 33.95
C ASN A 11 -48.41 24.47 34.40
N ALA A 12 -48.20 24.14 35.67
CA ALA A 12 -48.56 24.74 36.94
C ALA A 12 -47.98 23.81 38.03
N ILE A 13 -48.04 24.30 39.26
CA ILE A 13 -48.11 23.51 40.50
C ILE A 13 -46.76 22.91 40.95
N ASN A 14 -45.94 23.65 41.69
CA ASN A 14 -46.12 24.07 43.09
C ASN A 14 -45.92 22.92 44.10
N ARG A 15 -45.05 23.23 45.06
CA ARG A 15 -45.08 22.87 46.49
C ARG A 15 -44.01 21.89 46.99
N ARG A 16 -43.26 22.45 47.94
CA ARG A 16 -42.60 21.87 49.13
C ARG A 16 -41.15 21.43 48.98
N ARG A 17 -40.23 22.39 49.09
CA ARG A 17 -38.93 22.12 49.73
C ARG A 17 -39.13 22.18 51.25
N LYS A 18 -38.89 21.07 51.96
CA LYS A 18 -38.58 21.06 53.39
C LYS A 18 -37.07 20.84 53.56
N PRO A 19 -36.38 21.53 54.47
CA PRO A 19 -34.97 21.32 54.71
C PRO A 19 -34.72 20.22 55.76
N VAL A 20 -33.68 19.43 55.47
CA VAL A 20 -32.69 18.78 56.35
C VAL A 20 -33.19 18.04 57.60
N SER A 21 -32.91 16.73 57.64
CA SER A 21 -32.59 16.02 58.89
C SER A 21 -31.38 15.11 58.67
N ARG A 22 -30.42 15.18 59.61
CA ARG A 22 -29.19 14.38 59.69
C ARG A 22 -29.49 12.99 60.29
N MET A 23 -28.57 12.04 60.03
CA MET A 23 -28.18 10.82 60.78
C MET A 23 -28.32 9.52 59.94
N PRO A 24 -27.69 8.39 60.33
CA PRO A 24 -26.27 8.17 60.60
C PRO A 24 -25.73 6.92 59.84
N ASN A 25 -24.42 6.67 59.97
CA ASN A 25 -23.69 5.51 59.42
C ASN A 25 -24.33 4.14 59.71
N SER A 26 -24.53 3.33 58.67
CA SER A 26 -24.27 1.88 58.62
C SER A 26 -24.31 1.46 57.14
N LEU A 27 -23.19 1.00 56.59
CA LEU A 27 -22.89 -0.42 56.34
C LEU A 27 -24.00 -1.10 55.52
N PHE A 28 -23.63 -1.61 54.34
CA PHE A 28 -24.25 -2.66 53.51
C PHE A 28 -24.36 -2.30 52.01
N ILE A 29 -23.55 -3.03 51.24
CA ILE A 29 -23.83 -3.57 49.88
C ILE A 29 -23.87 -2.55 48.73
N LYS A 30 -22.74 -2.31 48.07
CA LYS A 30 -22.64 -2.13 46.60
C LYS A 30 -21.23 -2.45 46.11
N SER A 31 -21.04 -3.53 45.36
CA SER A 31 -19.99 -3.67 44.34
C SER A 31 -20.27 -4.92 43.49
N ALA A 32 -21.39 -4.86 42.76
CA ALA A 32 -21.52 -5.59 41.51
C ALA A 32 -20.99 -4.65 40.42
N ALA A 33 -20.07 -5.14 39.58
CA ALA A 33 -19.48 -4.55 38.36
C ALA A 33 -17.95 -4.46 38.43
N LEU A 34 -17.29 -5.62 38.28
CA LEU A 34 -15.93 -5.67 37.74
C LEU A 34 -15.73 -6.98 36.97
N THR A 35 -16.63 -7.26 36.02
CA THR A 35 -16.36 -8.25 34.98
C THR A 35 -15.56 -7.54 33.90
N LEU A 36 -14.26 -7.79 33.96
CA LEU A 36 -13.21 -7.46 33.01
C LEU A 36 -13.71 -7.50 31.56
N ALA A 37 -13.95 -6.33 30.99
CA ALA A 37 -14.07 -6.13 29.55
C ALA A 37 -12.68 -6.36 28.92
N LEU A 38 -12.39 -7.60 28.55
CA LEU A 38 -11.29 -7.95 27.66
C LEU A 38 -11.87 -8.60 26.40
N LEU A 39 -12.73 -7.85 25.71
CA LEU A 39 -12.93 -8.10 24.29
C LEU A 39 -11.71 -7.54 23.59
N LEU A 40 -10.87 -8.46 23.13
CA LEU A 40 -9.76 -8.22 22.23
C LEU A 40 -10.25 -7.36 21.06
N LEU A 41 -9.90 -6.07 21.10
CA LEU A 41 -9.75 -5.29 19.89
C LEU A 41 -8.55 -5.90 19.15
N SER A 42 -8.77 -7.00 18.44
CA SER A 42 -8.02 -7.28 17.23
C SER A 42 -8.46 -6.22 16.22
N GLY A 43 -8.01 -4.98 16.48
CA GLY A 43 -8.01 -3.96 15.46
C GLY A 43 -7.11 -4.48 14.37
N CYS A 44 -7.69 -4.72 13.20
CA CYS A 44 -6.96 -4.83 11.95
C CYS A 44 -6.36 -3.42 11.68
N GLY A 45 -5.35 -3.07 12.48
CA GLY A 45 -4.51 -1.92 12.27
C GLY A 45 -3.51 -2.34 11.23
N LYS A 46 -3.65 -1.78 10.03
CA LYS A 46 -2.65 -1.88 8.97
C LYS A 46 -1.32 -1.45 9.59
N ASP A 47 -0.44 -2.39 9.90
CA ASP A 47 0.84 -2.09 10.51
C ASP A 47 1.59 -1.16 9.56
N ALA A 48 1.92 0.04 10.04
CA ALA A 48 2.60 1.05 9.22
C ALA A 48 3.94 0.52 8.65
N ASN A 49 4.53 -0.49 9.30
CA ASN A 49 5.74 -1.17 8.83
C ASN A 49 5.53 -2.10 7.63
N ASN A 50 4.29 -2.49 7.32
CA ASN A 50 3.97 -3.39 6.19
C ASN A 50 3.33 -2.66 5.00
N SER A 51 3.25 -1.32 5.04
CA SER A 51 2.74 -0.54 3.91
C SER A 51 3.89 -0.11 3.01
N LEU A 52 3.77 -0.38 1.71
CA LEU A 52 4.77 -0.03 0.70
C LEU A 52 4.13 0.85 -0.38
N LEU A 53 4.87 1.88 -0.81
CA LEU A 53 4.54 2.73 -1.93
C LEU A 53 5.49 2.44 -3.10
N LEU A 54 4.97 1.77 -4.13
CA LEU A 54 5.64 1.59 -5.40
C LEU A 54 5.37 2.77 -6.33
N LEU A 55 6.41 3.26 -6.98
CA LEU A 55 6.30 4.29 -7.99
C LEU A 55 6.43 3.67 -9.38
N SER A 56 5.43 3.88 -10.21
CA SER A 56 5.36 3.34 -11.57
C SER A 56 5.33 4.46 -12.60
N GLY A 57 5.76 4.18 -13.82
CA GLY A 57 5.28 4.93 -14.97
C GLY A 57 3.85 4.49 -15.35
N SER A 58 3.33 5.04 -16.44
CA SER A 58 1.93 4.86 -16.86
C SER A 58 1.75 3.96 -18.09
N GLU A 59 2.83 3.48 -18.70
CA GLU A 59 2.71 2.60 -19.87
C GLU A 59 2.24 1.20 -19.44
N PRO A 60 1.52 0.45 -20.29
CA PRO A 60 0.95 -0.85 -19.91
C PRO A 60 1.98 -1.84 -19.33
N ALA A 61 3.18 -1.92 -19.89
CA ALA A 61 4.24 -2.81 -19.40
C ALA A 61 4.83 -2.36 -18.05
N GLU A 62 4.83 -1.05 -17.77
CA GLU A 62 5.26 -0.50 -16.47
C GLU A 62 4.23 -0.80 -15.39
N LEU A 63 2.94 -0.63 -15.71
CA LEU A 63 1.82 -0.97 -14.83
C LEU A 63 1.74 -2.48 -14.59
N ALA A 64 1.91 -3.30 -15.62
CA ALA A 64 1.95 -4.76 -15.51
C ALA A 64 3.03 -5.21 -14.50
N ARG A 65 4.28 -4.76 -14.66
CA ARG A 65 5.38 -5.07 -13.71
C ARG A 65 5.08 -4.59 -12.30
N SER A 66 4.58 -3.36 -12.15
CA SER A 66 4.31 -2.78 -10.84
C SER A 66 3.19 -3.51 -10.11
N HIS A 67 2.12 -3.89 -10.82
CA HIS A 67 1.02 -4.65 -10.24
C HIS A 67 1.41 -6.10 -9.97
N LEU A 68 2.27 -6.71 -10.78
CA LEU A 68 2.81 -8.04 -10.50
C LEU A 68 3.74 -8.05 -9.28
N ALA A 69 4.59 -7.03 -9.15
CA ALA A 69 5.41 -6.82 -7.96
C ALA A 69 4.54 -6.61 -6.72
N ALA A 70 3.49 -5.78 -6.82
CA ALA A 70 2.55 -5.53 -5.75
C ALA A 70 1.83 -6.81 -5.32
N ALA A 71 1.26 -7.57 -6.26
CA ALA A 71 0.57 -8.82 -5.96
C ALA A 71 1.52 -9.87 -5.33
N THR A 72 2.79 -9.92 -5.76
CA THR A 72 3.81 -10.78 -5.13
C THR A 72 4.09 -10.35 -3.69
N LEU A 73 4.28 -9.05 -3.44
CA LEU A 73 4.46 -8.50 -2.08
C LEU A 73 3.22 -8.74 -1.20
N GLU A 74 2.01 -8.66 -1.75
CA GLU A 74 0.76 -8.93 -1.03
C GLU A 74 0.64 -10.40 -0.58
N GLN A 75 1.21 -11.35 -1.33
CA GLN A 75 1.32 -12.75 -0.87
C GLN A 75 2.22 -12.91 0.38
N HIS A 76 3.00 -11.88 0.70
CA HIS A 76 3.86 -11.82 1.89
C HIS A 76 3.34 -10.80 2.93
N ASP A 77 2.02 -10.58 2.98
CA ASP A 77 1.34 -9.75 3.98
C ASP A 77 1.73 -8.25 3.97
N PHE A 78 2.25 -7.75 2.84
CA PHE A 78 2.43 -6.32 2.63
C PHE A 78 1.15 -5.70 2.06
N SER A 79 0.85 -4.46 2.46
CA SER A 79 -0.10 -3.63 1.73
C SER A 79 0.66 -2.74 0.77
N VAL A 80 0.36 -2.89 -0.52
CA VAL A 80 1.05 -2.10 -1.54
C VAL A 80 0.12 -1.02 -2.09
N THR A 81 0.67 0.17 -2.29
CA THR A 81 0.05 1.25 -3.06
C THR A 81 0.93 1.54 -4.25
N ILE A 82 0.34 1.69 -5.43
CA ILE A 82 1.05 2.10 -6.64
C ILE A 82 0.65 3.53 -6.95
N GLU A 83 1.63 4.40 -7.15
CA GLU A 83 1.42 5.74 -7.67
C GLU A 83 2.18 5.95 -8.97
N GLU A 84 1.47 6.44 -9.98
CA GLU A 84 2.06 6.82 -11.24
C GLU A 84 2.83 8.14 -11.12
N ALA A 85 4.02 8.18 -11.71
CA ALA A 85 4.85 9.36 -11.78
C ALA A 85 5.72 9.33 -13.04
N ARG A 86 6.12 10.51 -13.52
CA ARG A 86 7.11 10.60 -14.61
C ARG A 86 8.48 10.14 -14.10
N LEU A 87 9.33 9.58 -14.97
CA LEU A 87 10.66 9.04 -14.62
C LEU A 87 11.46 9.95 -13.68
N GLY A 88 11.60 11.24 -13.99
CA GLY A 88 12.34 12.17 -13.13
C GLY A 88 11.71 12.37 -11.74
N GLN A 89 10.38 12.26 -11.62
CA GLN A 89 9.69 12.30 -10.34
C GLN A 89 9.84 10.99 -9.57
N ILE A 90 9.87 9.83 -10.25
CA ILE A 90 10.18 8.53 -9.61
C ILE A 90 11.54 8.64 -8.89
N TRP A 91 12.59 9.02 -9.62
CA TRP A 91 13.94 9.20 -9.06
C TRP A 91 13.97 10.21 -7.90
N GLN A 92 13.37 11.39 -8.07
CA GLN A 92 13.33 12.42 -7.02
C GLN A 92 12.60 11.95 -5.76
N ARG A 93 11.49 11.23 -5.92
CA ARG A 93 10.66 10.76 -4.81
C ARG A 93 11.34 9.62 -4.06
N LEU A 94 11.93 8.65 -4.76
CA LEU A 94 12.72 7.60 -4.11
C LEU A 94 13.86 8.22 -3.29
N TRP A 95 14.62 9.13 -3.90
CA TRP A 95 15.75 9.81 -3.24
C TRP A 95 15.30 10.60 -2.00
N ALA A 96 14.14 11.26 -2.08
CA ALA A 96 13.55 12.01 -0.98
C ALA A 96 12.89 11.14 0.10
N GLY A 97 12.81 9.81 -0.08
CA GLY A 97 12.08 8.91 0.81
C GLY A 97 10.55 9.06 0.74
N LYS A 98 10.02 9.54 -0.39
CA LYS A 98 8.58 9.72 -0.68
C LYS A 98 8.01 8.62 -1.59
N GLY A 99 8.66 7.46 -1.56
CA GLY A 99 8.35 6.22 -2.26
C GLY A 99 9.38 5.17 -1.85
N ASP A 100 8.99 3.90 -1.84
CA ASP A 100 9.82 2.81 -1.32
C ASP A 100 10.64 2.14 -2.41
N ALA A 101 10.00 1.86 -3.54
CA ALA A 101 10.64 1.20 -4.68
C ALA A 101 10.00 1.58 -6.01
N SER A 102 10.70 1.28 -7.11
CA SER A 102 10.17 1.25 -8.47
C SER A 102 10.75 0.05 -9.19
N VAL A 103 9.95 -0.60 -10.02
CA VAL A 103 10.33 -1.77 -10.83
C VAL A 103 10.36 -1.46 -12.33
N THR A 104 10.33 -0.18 -12.69
CA THR A 104 10.11 0.28 -14.08
C THR A 104 11.25 1.16 -14.58
N VAL A 105 12.35 1.26 -13.84
CA VAL A 105 13.47 2.16 -14.16
C VAL A 105 14.44 1.44 -15.10
N TRP A 106 14.67 2.02 -16.28
CA TRP A 106 15.59 1.47 -17.26
C TRP A 106 17.03 1.96 -17.01
N LEU A 107 17.97 1.01 -16.94
CA LEU A 107 19.39 1.23 -16.66
C LEU A 107 20.28 0.41 -17.59
N PRO A 108 21.53 0.86 -17.87
CA PRO A 108 22.16 2.10 -17.40
C PRO A 108 21.80 3.39 -18.15
N GLU A 109 21.55 3.33 -19.45
CA GLU A 109 21.68 4.48 -20.35
C GLU A 109 20.48 5.42 -20.28
N ALA A 110 19.26 4.89 -20.27
CA ALA A 110 18.02 5.68 -20.26
C ALA A 110 17.88 6.56 -19.00
N SER A 111 18.48 6.13 -17.88
CA SER A 111 18.42 6.85 -16.61
C SER A 111 19.76 7.48 -16.17
N ALA A 112 20.80 7.47 -17.00
CA ALA A 112 22.14 7.93 -16.61
C ALA A 112 22.17 9.33 -15.94
N PRO A 113 21.47 10.38 -16.45
CA PRO A 113 21.47 11.70 -15.79
C PRO A 113 20.81 11.68 -14.41
N PHE A 114 19.89 10.75 -14.15
CA PHE A 114 19.26 10.59 -12.84
C PHE A 114 20.16 9.83 -11.87
N VAL A 115 20.88 8.81 -12.37
CA VAL A 115 21.88 8.07 -11.58
C VAL A 115 22.92 9.04 -11.01
N GLU A 116 23.51 9.90 -11.84
CA GLU A 116 24.50 10.90 -11.42
C GLU A 116 23.99 11.83 -10.31
N ARG A 117 22.69 12.11 -10.29
CA ARG A 117 22.09 13.10 -9.39
C ARG A 117 21.48 12.50 -8.12
N PHE A 118 20.95 11.29 -8.18
CA PHE A 118 20.04 10.75 -7.16
C PHE A 118 20.44 9.37 -6.62
N PHE A 119 21.44 8.69 -7.17
CA PHE A 119 21.73 7.30 -6.77
C PHE A 119 22.37 7.17 -5.38
N ASP A 120 22.93 8.26 -4.83
CA ASP A 120 23.66 8.27 -3.56
C ASP A 120 22.84 7.77 -2.35
N ARG A 121 21.51 7.76 -2.42
CA ARG A 121 20.59 7.26 -1.38
C ARG A 121 19.75 6.06 -1.80
N LEU A 122 20.01 5.51 -2.97
CA LEU A 122 19.24 4.42 -3.58
C LEU A 122 20.11 3.19 -3.74
N ASP A 123 19.46 2.04 -3.83
CA ASP A 123 20.12 0.79 -4.21
C ASP A 123 19.38 0.21 -5.42
N ASP A 124 20.16 -0.30 -6.37
CA ASP A 124 19.68 -1.09 -7.51
C ASP A 124 19.79 -2.57 -7.13
N LEU A 125 18.65 -3.28 -7.14
CA LEU A 125 18.59 -4.71 -6.84
C LEU A 125 18.75 -5.58 -8.10
N GLY A 126 18.94 -4.95 -9.27
CA GLY A 126 19.19 -5.60 -10.54
C GLY A 126 17.99 -5.62 -11.48
N ALA A 127 18.24 -6.18 -12.66
CA ALA A 127 17.25 -6.33 -13.72
C ALA A 127 16.20 -7.39 -13.37
N ILE A 128 14.93 -7.07 -13.64
CA ILE A 128 13.80 -7.98 -13.39
C ILE A 128 13.40 -8.82 -14.60
N ASP A 129 13.57 -8.29 -15.80
CA ASP A 129 13.29 -8.98 -17.06
C ASP A 129 14.12 -8.36 -18.20
N GLN A 130 13.89 -8.81 -19.45
CA GLN A 130 14.64 -8.33 -20.62
C GLN A 130 14.01 -7.13 -21.33
N GLY A 131 12.86 -6.64 -20.86
CA GLY A 131 12.04 -5.70 -21.61
C GLY A 131 11.16 -6.39 -22.65
N LEU A 132 10.01 -5.79 -22.96
CA LEU A 132 9.22 -6.19 -24.13
C LEU A 132 9.87 -5.69 -25.41
N ALA A 133 9.66 -6.40 -26.52
CA ALA A 133 10.20 -6.00 -27.82
C ALA A 133 9.76 -4.57 -28.23
N GLN A 134 8.56 -4.16 -27.83
CA GLN A 134 8.02 -2.82 -28.12
C GLN A 134 8.64 -1.71 -27.25
N GLU A 135 9.29 -2.06 -26.14
CA GLU A 135 9.94 -1.13 -25.23
C GLU A 135 11.38 -0.77 -25.65
N SER A 136 11.91 -1.42 -26.70
CA SER A 136 13.16 -1.02 -27.34
C SER A 136 12.97 0.30 -28.11
N ARG A 137 12.70 1.38 -27.38
CA ARG A 137 12.42 2.72 -27.93
C ARG A 137 13.66 3.39 -28.54
N LEU A 138 14.86 2.84 -28.32
CA LEU A 138 16.13 3.47 -28.67
C LEU A 138 17.26 2.51 -29.09
N ASN A 139 16.99 1.21 -29.33
CA ASN A 139 18.04 0.19 -29.52
C ASN A 139 19.13 0.24 -28.41
N LEU A 140 18.72 0.56 -27.18
CA LEU A 140 19.59 0.46 -26.01
C LEU A 140 19.68 -1.03 -25.67
N ASN A 141 20.45 -1.77 -26.46
CA ASN A 141 20.47 -3.24 -26.46
C ASN A 141 20.97 -3.85 -25.13
N HIS A 142 21.42 -3.03 -24.20
CA HIS A 142 21.86 -3.42 -22.86
C HIS A 142 20.94 -2.91 -21.74
N ASP A 143 20.02 -1.98 -22.03
CA ASP A 143 19.17 -1.41 -21.00
C ASP A 143 18.10 -2.41 -20.60
N LYS A 144 17.84 -2.50 -19.30
CA LYS A 144 16.79 -3.37 -18.74
C LYS A 144 15.99 -2.62 -17.68
N PRO A 145 14.74 -3.01 -17.45
CA PRO A 145 14.01 -2.56 -16.27
C PRO A 145 14.64 -3.16 -15.02
N HIS A 146 14.95 -2.31 -14.04
CA HIS A 146 15.56 -2.67 -12.78
C HIS A 146 14.64 -2.37 -11.59
N VAL A 147 14.88 -3.05 -10.47
CA VAL A 147 14.30 -2.67 -9.18
C VAL A 147 15.19 -1.64 -8.50
N LEU A 148 14.68 -0.43 -8.35
CA LEU A 148 15.34 0.63 -7.61
C LEU A 148 14.62 0.87 -6.29
N VAL A 149 15.35 0.84 -5.18
CA VAL A 149 14.79 1.04 -3.83
C VAL A 149 15.46 2.19 -3.10
N ARG A 150 14.76 2.82 -2.16
CA ARG A 150 15.41 3.69 -1.19
C ARG A 150 16.26 2.86 -0.22
N ARG A 151 17.52 3.26 0.02
CA ARG A 151 18.46 2.47 0.84
C ARG A 151 17.98 2.19 2.27
N SER A 152 17.21 3.11 2.87
CA SER A 152 16.71 2.90 4.24
C SER A 152 15.63 1.81 4.35
N LEU A 153 15.06 1.34 3.23
CA LEU A 153 14.12 0.22 3.21
C LEU A 153 14.73 -1.07 3.76
N ALA A 154 16.05 -1.27 3.58
CA ALA A 154 16.77 -2.42 4.13
C ALA A 154 16.68 -2.53 5.66
N GLN A 155 16.56 -1.40 6.36
CA GLN A 155 16.44 -1.37 7.82
C GLN A 155 14.99 -1.35 8.27
N GLU A 156 14.11 -0.69 7.50
CA GLU A 156 12.70 -0.49 7.85
C GLU A 156 11.83 -1.71 7.51
N ALA A 157 12.08 -2.35 6.37
CA ALA A 157 11.32 -3.49 5.86
C ALA A 157 12.23 -4.52 5.15
N PRO A 158 13.16 -5.20 5.86
CA PRO A 158 14.07 -6.17 5.25
C PRO A 158 13.36 -7.33 4.56
N ALA A 159 12.17 -7.72 5.02
CA ALA A 159 11.35 -8.74 4.36
C ALA A 159 10.83 -8.27 3.00
N ALA A 160 10.42 -7.00 2.86
CA ALA A 160 10.01 -6.43 1.58
C ALA A 160 11.19 -6.39 0.61
N LEU A 161 12.36 -5.97 1.10
CA LEU A 161 13.58 -5.95 0.31
C LEU A 161 13.92 -7.35 -0.23
N ALA A 162 13.78 -8.39 0.61
CA ALA A 162 14.04 -9.77 0.20
C ALA A 162 13.08 -10.25 -0.89
N VAL A 163 11.79 -9.88 -0.83
CA VAL A 163 10.82 -10.19 -1.90
C VAL A 163 11.23 -9.47 -3.18
N LEU A 164 11.46 -8.15 -3.10
CA LEU A 164 11.85 -7.31 -4.23
C LEU A 164 13.14 -7.79 -4.92
N SER A 165 14.14 -8.22 -4.16
CA SER A 165 15.42 -8.72 -4.71
C SER A 165 15.30 -10.06 -5.43
N ASN A 166 14.21 -10.81 -5.19
CA ASN A 166 13.97 -12.10 -5.82
C ASN A 166 13.01 -12.02 -7.01
N LEU A 167 12.54 -10.82 -7.37
CA LEU A 167 11.69 -10.64 -8.54
C LEU A 167 12.49 -10.90 -9.81
N HIS A 168 12.04 -11.89 -10.59
CA HIS A 168 12.59 -12.19 -11.90
C HIS A 168 11.50 -12.82 -12.78
N TRP A 169 11.28 -12.24 -13.95
CA TRP A 169 10.23 -12.65 -14.89
C TRP A 169 10.79 -12.74 -16.31
N GLN A 170 10.06 -13.46 -17.16
CA GLN A 170 10.28 -13.45 -18.60
C GLN A 170 9.47 -12.33 -19.26
N ALA A 171 9.87 -11.90 -20.46
CA ALA A 171 9.13 -10.89 -21.20
C ALA A 171 7.71 -11.38 -21.52
N GLU A 172 7.57 -12.66 -21.84
CA GLU A 172 6.32 -13.34 -22.15
C GLU A 172 5.33 -13.32 -20.97
N ASP A 173 5.83 -13.35 -19.73
CA ASP A 173 5.01 -13.24 -18.52
C ASP A 173 4.33 -11.86 -18.47
N ILE A 174 5.07 -10.81 -18.82
CA ILE A 174 4.57 -9.43 -18.86
C ILE A 174 3.60 -9.25 -20.03
N GLU A 175 3.87 -9.84 -21.20
CA GLU A 175 2.94 -9.82 -22.34
C GLU A 175 1.60 -10.49 -21.98
N GLN A 176 1.65 -11.68 -21.37
CA GLN A 176 0.46 -12.41 -20.93
C GLN A 176 -0.34 -11.60 -19.88
N LEU A 177 0.35 -10.94 -18.95
CA LEU A 177 -0.33 -10.11 -17.95
C LEU A 177 -1.08 -8.94 -18.59
N ILE A 178 -0.52 -8.33 -19.65
CA ILE A 178 -1.20 -7.29 -20.43
C ILE A 178 -2.43 -7.86 -21.14
N GLU A 179 -2.39 -9.10 -21.65
CA GLU A 179 -3.56 -9.77 -22.22
C GLU A 179 -4.66 -9.97 -21.17
N TYR A 180 -4.34 -10.46 -19.97
CA TYR A 180 -5.31 -10.56 -18.87
C TYR A 180 -5.88 -9.21 -18.47
N TRP A 181 -5.08 -8.14 -18.51
CA TRP A 181 -5.60 -6.80 -18.29
C TRP A 181 -6.57 -6.35 -19.38
N GLN A 182 -6.37 -6.73 -20.64
CA GLN A 182 -7.32 -6.39 -21.71
C GLN A 182 -8.72 -6.95 -21.44
N ASP A 183 -8.79 -8.14 -20.86
CA ASP A 183 -10.06 -8.79 -20.51
C ASP A 183 -10.66 -8.25 -19.20
N THR A 184 -9.82 -8.05 -18.18
CA THR A 184 -10.27 -7.67 -16.82
C THR A 184 -10.47 -6.17 -16.64
N GLN A 185 -9.74 -5.35 -17.41
CA GLN A 185 -9.61 -3.89 -17.24
C GLN A 185 -9.18 -3.47 -15.82
N ASP A 186 -8.54 -4.38 -15.07
CA ASP A 186 -8.06 -4.16 -13.71
C ASP A 186 -6.71 -4.88 -13.53
N TRP A 187 -5.64 -4.10 -13.38
CA TRP A 187 -4.29 -4.64 -13.25
C TRP A 187 -4.08 -5.48 -11.99
N SER A 188 -4.78 -5.18 -10.90
CA SER A 188 -4.69 -5.96 -9.67
C SER A 188 -5.30 -7.35 -9.88
N VAL A 189 -6.49 -7.40 -10.49
CA VAL A 189 -7.15 -8.67 -10.84
C VAL A 189 -6.31 -9.47 -11.83
N ALA A 190 -5.77 -8.82 -12.87
CA ALA A 190 -4.90 -9.47 -13.86
C ALA A 190 -3.65 -10.10 -13.20
N ALA A 191 -2.96 -9.35 -12.33
CA ALA A 191 -1.73 -9.81 -11.66
C ALA A 191 -1.99 -10.95 -10.68
N GLN A 192 -3.06 -10.83 -9.87
CA GLN A 192 -3.45 -11.89 -8.93
C GLN A 192 -3.87 -13.17 -9.66
N THR A 193 -4.58 -13.03 -10.79
CA THR A 193 -4.99 -14.17 -11.62
C THR A 193 -3.78 -14.88 -12.20
N TRP A 194 -2.85 -14.12 -12.79
CA TRP A 194 -1.61 -14.68 -13.34
C TRP A 194 -0.81 -15.44 -12.26
N LEU A 195 -0.58 -14.83 -11.09
CA LEU A 195 0.18 -15.47 -10.00
C LEU A 195 -0.49 -16.76 -9.51
N ALA A 196 -1.82 -16.78 -9.40
CA ALA A 196 -2.56 -17.97 -8.98
C ALA A 196 -2.39 -19.12 -9.99
N GLU A 197 -2.38 -18.83 -11.28
CA GLU A 197 -2.15 -19.83 -12.33
C GLU A 197 -0.71 -20.35 -12.34
N GLN A 198 0.28 -19.48 -12.16
CA GLN A 198 1.68 -19.92 -12.05
C GLN A 198 1.88 -20.86 -10.86
N ALA A 199 1.27 -20.57 -9.72
CA ALA A 199 1.31 -21.44 -8.54
C ALA A 199 0.63 -22.80 -8.79
N ALA A 200 -0.45 -22.83 -9.56
CA ALA A 200 -1.16 -24.07 -9.93
C ALA A 200 -0.38 -24.94 -10.94
N ASN A 201 0.40 -24.29 -11.82
CA ASN A 201 1.19 -24.95 -12.85
C ASN A 201 2.60 -25.34 -12.38
N ALA A 202 3.02 -24.90 -11.19
CA ALA A 202 4.30 -25.28 -10.61
C ALA A 202 4.35 -26.81 -10.40
N PRO A 203 5.42 -27.51 -10.83
CA PRO A 203 5.52 -28.94 -10.63
C PRO A 203 5.48 -29.26 -9.13
N VAL A 204 4.51 -30.10 -8.73
CA VAL A 204 4.43 -30.61 -7.36
C VAL A 204 5.61 -31.57 -7.17
N ASN A 205 6.72 -31.04 -6.67
CA ASN A 205 7.82 -31.87 -6.20
C ASN A 205 7.36 -32.59 -4.93
N GLY A 206 6.95 -33.85 -5.10
CA GLY A 206 6.63 -34.78 -4.02
C GLY A 206 7.86 -35.37 -3.34
#